data_AF-A0A1L2JV28-F1
#
_entry.id   AF-A0A1L2JV28-F1
#
_cell.length_a   1.000
_cell.length_b   1.000
_cell.length_c   1.000
_cell.angle_alpha   90.00
_cell.angle_beta   90.00
_cell.angle_gamma   90.00
#
_symmetry.space_group_name_H-M   'P 1'
#
loop_
_entity.id
_entity.type
_entity.pdbx_description
1 polymer ?
#
loop_
_entity_poly.entity_id
_entity_poly.type
_entity_poly.pdbx_seq_one_letter_code
_entity_poly.pdbx_strand_id
1 'polypeptide(L)'
;SLLRHEQKRTVVNFSITLSSNHSNPLRSKQDLILQCGHRRFVINPLFSQSGNTPNNVHKFLRYLHPGQTAVASFIAPVTWGSVPALFFLPPTDPSSPPNFIATGTSLPASTSRVIAKRTILTGHPYKIHKKLVTVRYMFFNKEDVQWFKA
;
A
#
# COMPACT_ATOMS: atom_id res chain seq x y z
N SER A 1 -22.70 18.64 -9.02
CA SER A 1 -21.81 19.81 -9.14
C SER A 1 -20.49 19.47 -8.47
N LEU A 2 -19.35 19.88 -9.04
CA LEU A 2 -18.02 19.66 -8.44
C LEU A 2 -17.61 20.88 -7.63
N LEU A 3 -16.90 20.65 -6.53
CA LEU A 3 -16.29 21.70 -5.75
C LEU A 3 -15.06 22.28 -6.46
N ARG A 4 -14.60 23.44 -5.98
CA ARG A 4 -13.41 24.10 -6.52
C ARG A 4 -12.21 23.14 -6.52
N HIS A 5 -11.54 23.01 -7.66
CA HIS A 5 -10.35 22.17 -7.86
C HIS A 5 -10.57 20.66 -7.76
N GLU A 6 -11.79 20.17 -7.62
CA GLU A 6 -12.08 18.74 -7.46
C GLU A 6 -11.72 17.90 -8.70
N GLN A 7 -11.55 18.54 -9.86
CA GLN A 7 -11.08 17.91 -11.10
C GLN A 7 -9.54 17.80 -11.17
N LYS A 8 -8.79 18.57 -10.37
CA LYS A 8 -7.32 18.53 -10.37
C LYS A 8 -6.84 17.23 -9.72
N ARG A 9 -5.82 16.60 -10.32
CA ARG A 9 -5.23 15.36 -9.82
C ARG A 9 -4.09 15.65 -8.85
N THR A 10 -3.99 14.85 -7.80
CA THR A 10 -2.91 14.89 -6.81
C THR A 10 -2.70 13.49 -6.21
N VAL A 11 -1.72 13.36 -5.33
CA VAL A 11 -1.58 12.16 -4.48
C VAL A 11 -2.68 12.20 -3.43
N VAL A 12 -3.62 11.26 -3.56
CA VAL A 12 -4.73 11.08 -2.63
C VAL A 12 -4.47 9.86 -1.75
N ASN A 13 -4.97 9.94 -0.53
CA ASN A 13 -4.84 8.88 0.47
C ASN A 13 -6.25 8.48 0.90
N PHE A 14 -6.50 7.18 0.99
CA PHE A 14 -7.77 6.63 1.46
C PHE A 14 -7.48 5.63 2.57
N SER A 15 -8.26 5.64 3.65
CA SER A 15 -8.33 4.45 4.50
C SER A 15 -9.01 3.35 3.71
N ILE A 16 -8.55 2.11 3.88
CA ILE A 16 -9.17 0.93 3.29
C ILE A 16 -9.21 -0.16 4.35
N THR A 17 -10.39 -0.71 4.60
CA THR A 17 -10.61 -1.84 5.50
C THR A 17 -11.14 -3.00 4.68
N LEU A 18 -10.31 -4.02 4.49
CA LEU A 18 -10.69 -5.19 3.72
C LEU A 18 -11.73 -6.00 4.49
N SER A 19 -12.83 -6.36 3.82
CA SER A 19 -13.91 -7.14 4.44
C SER A 19 -13.37 -8.45 5.01
N SER A 20 -13.80 -8.82 6.21
CA SER A 20 -13.46 -10.11 6.84
C SER A 20 -13.99 -11.31 6.05
N ASN A 21 -15.04 -11.10 5.26
CA ASN A 21 -15.65 -12.14 4.43
C ASN A 21 -14.88 -12.38 3.12
N HIS A 22 -13.89 -11.53 2.82
CA HIS A 22 -13.04 -11.73 1.66
C HIS A 22 -12.00 -12.83 1.98
N SER A 23 -11.95 -13.88 1.17
CA SER A 23 -11.13 -15.07 1.46
C SER A 23 -9.63 -14.83 1.24
N ASN A 24 -9.27 -14.01 0.25
CA ASN A 24 -7.90 -13.88 -0.21
C ASN A 24 -7.27 -12.55 0.22
N PRO A 25 -5.95 -12.50 0.47
CA PRO A 25 -5.26 -11.25 0.69
C PRO A 25 -5.25 -10.40 -0.59
N LEU A 26 -5.51 -9.11 -0.44
CA LEU A 26 -5.53 -8.17 -1.56
C LEU A 26 -4.11 -7.67 -1.86
N ARG A 27 -3.65 -7.81 -3.10
CA ARG A 27 -2.30 -7.40 -3.50
C ARG A 27 -2.21 -5.89 -3.75
N SER A 28 -1.14 -5.27 -3.27
CA SER A 28 -0.81 -3.87 -3.56
C SER A 28 -0.44 -3.71 -5.03
N LYS A 29 -0.83 -2.58 -5.65
CA LYS A 29 -0.77 -2.29 -7.11
C LYS A 29 -1.70 -3.13 -8.00
N GLN A 30 -2.59 -3.93 -7.42
CA GLN A 30 -3.65 -4.58 -8.20
C GLN A 30 -4.71 -3.55 -8.60
N ASP A 31 -5.30 -3.72 -9.78
CA ASP A 31 -6.38 -2.86 -10.25
C ASP A 31 -7.65 -3.07 -9.40
N LEU A 32 -8.20 -1.95 -8.93
CA LEU A 32 -9.42 -1.86 -8.15
C LEU A 32 -10.31 -0.77 -8.72
N ILE A 33 -11.62 -0.95 -8.58
CA ILE A 33 -12.59 0.10 -8.84
C ILE A 33 -12.89 0.77 -7.50
N LEU A 34 -12.54 2.05 -7.37
CA LEU A 34 -12.91 2.88 -6.25
C LEU A 34 -14.16 3.68 -6.59
N GLN A 35 -15.19 3.59 -5.77
CA GLN A 35 -16.32 4.51 -5.75
C GLN A 35 -16.18 5.46 -4.57
N CYS A 36 -16.06 6.76 -4.83
CA CYS A 36 -15.96 7.81 -3.82
C CYS A 36 -16.99 8.90 -4.14
N GLY A 37 -17.99 9.04 -3.27
CA GLY A 37 -19.16 9.87 -3.55
C GLY A 37 -19.83 9.47 -4.88
N HIS A 38 -19.95 10.42 -5.80
CA HIS A 38 -20.56 10.23 -7.12
C HIS A 38 -19.58 9.80 -8.22
N ARG A 39 -18.29 9.59 -7.90
CA ARG A 39 -17.24 9.29 -8.88
C ARG A 39 -16.71 7.88 -8.73
N ARG A 40 -16.40 7.25 -9.86
CA ARG A 40 -15.72 5.95 -9.92
C ARG A 40 -14.40 6.08 -10.65
N PHE A 41 -13.37 5.42 -10.11
CA PHE A 41 -12.02 5.42 -10.64
C PHE A 41 -11.50 3.99 -10.72
N VAL A 42 -10.79 3.67 -11.80
CA VAL A 42 -9.92 2.50 -11.81
C VAL A 42 -8.58 2.94 -11.22
N ILE A 43 -8.14 2.27 -10.17
CA ILE A 43 -6.97 2.63 -9.37
C ILE A 43 -6.07 1.42 -9.16
N ASN A 44 -4.78 1.68 -8.97
CA ASN A 44 -3.76 0.68 -8.68
C ASN A 44 -3.00 1.11 -7.42
N PRO A 45 -3.63 1.02 -6.22
CA PRO A 45 -3.16 1.68 -5.02
C PRO A 45 -1.92 1.04 -4.40
N LEU A 46 -1.08 1.88 -3.79
CA LEU A 46 -0.02 1.46 -2.90
C LEU A 46 -0.56 1.37 -1.48
N PHE A 47 -0.57 0.17 -0.90
CA PHE A 47 -0.90 0.00 0.51
C PHE A 47 0.28 0.31 1.41
N SER A 48 -0.01 0.96 2.53
CA SER A 48 0.95 1.33 3.56
C SER A 48 0.33 1.26 4.95
N GLN A 49 1.16 1.08 5.97
CA GLN A 49 0.70 1.05 7.36
C GLN A 49 -0.04 2.34 7.74
N SER A 50 -1.14 2.20 8.48
CA SER A 50 -1.82 3.32 9.13
C SER A 50 -1.03 3.79 10.35
N GLY A 51 -1.31 5.02 10.80
CA GLY A 51 -0.69 5.62 11.97
C GLY A 51 0.06 6.91 11.63
N ASN A 52 0.52 7.59 12.68
CA ASN A 52 1.32 8.80 12.55
C ASN A 52 2.78 8.49 12.89
N THR A 53 3.69 8.89 12.00
CA THR A 53 5.13 8.72 12.16
C THR A 53 5.77 10.10 12.14
N PRO A 54 6.76 10.42 13.01
CA PRO A 54 7.35 11.77 13.09
C PRO A 54 7.88 12.32 11.76
N ASN A 55 8.40 11.46 10.88
CA ASN A 55 8.96 11.83 9.58
C ASN A 55 8.01 11.57 8.39
N ASN A 56 6.75 11.19 8.65
CA ASN A 56 5.77 10.81 7.64
C ASN A 56 6.22 9.70 6.64
N VAL A 57 7.10 8.80 7.09
CA VAL A 57 7.56 7.63 6.32
C VAL A 57 6.83 6.38 6.81
N HIS A 58 6.11 5.73 5.91
CA HIS A 58 5.24 4.59 6.21
C HIS A 58 5.73 3.33 5.50
N LYS A 59 5.68 2.20 6.21
CA LYS A 59 6.06 0.90 5.65
C LYS A 59 5.07 0.48 4.57
N PHE A 60 5.60 0.10 3.41
CA PHE A 60 4.83 -0.50 2.32
C PHE A 60 4.27 -1.87 2.71
N LEU A 61 2.99 -2.09 2.43
CA LEU A 61 2.32 -3.37 2.56
C LEU A 61 2.20 -4.01 1.17
N ARG A 62 2.77 -5.21 1.00
CA ARG A 62 2.65 -5.98 -0.25
C ARG A 62 1.25 -6.53 -0.44
N TYR A 63 0.62 -6.91 0.66
CA TYR A 63 -0.72 -7.46 0.73
C TYR A 63 -1.48 -6.83 1.89
N LEU A 64 -2.78 -6.67 1.71
CA LEU A 64 -3.74 -6.33 2.75
C LEU A 64 -4.52 -7.59 3.11
N HIS A 65 -4.49 -7.99 4.37
CA HIS A 65 -5.19 -9.21 4.81
C HIS A 65 -6.65 -8.91 5.20
N PRO A 66 -7.57 -9.88 5.08
CA PRO A 66 -8.96 -9.71 5.48
C PRO A 66 -9.10 -9.21 6.93
N GLY A 67 -9.99 -8.24 7.14
CA GLY A 67 -10.19 -7.59 8.44
C GLY A 67 -9.13 -6.54 8.82
N GLN A 68 -8.09 -6.35 8.01
CA GLN A 68 -7.07 -5.32 8.27
C GLN A 68 -7.42 -3.98 7.61
N THR A 69 -6.99 -2.92 8.28
CA THR A 69 -7.04 -1.56 7.78
C THR A 69 -5.66 -1.10 7.33
N ALA A 70 -5.61 -0.41 6.20
CA ALA A 70 -4.40 0.22 5.67
C ALA A 70 -4.72 1.59 5.05
N VAL A 71 -3.67 2.28 4.60
CA VAL A 71 -3.80 3.47 3.76
C VAL A 71 -3.48 3.10 2.32
N ALA A 72 -4.44 3.34 1.41
CA ALA A 72 -4.31 3.22 -0.02
C ALA A 72 -3.94 4.59 -0.62
N SER A 73 -2.74 4.69 -1.19
CA SER A 73 -2.24 5.90 -1.84
C SER A 73 -2.13 5.73 -3.35
N PHE A 74 -2.65 6.68 -4.12
CA PHE A 74 -2.64 6.68 -5.59
C PHE A 74 -2.88 8.10 -6.14
N ILE A 75 -2.80 8.27 -7.46
CA ILE A 75 -3.00 9.57 -8.12
C ILE A 75 -4.39 9.63 -8.73
N ALA A 76 -5.25 10.47 -8.17
CA ALA A 76 -6.62 10.68 -8.64
C ALA A 76 -7.06 12.13 -8.42
N PRO A 77 -8.22 12.54 -8.97
CA PRO A 77 -8.81 13.84 -8.66
C PRO A 77 -9.01 14.01 -7.15
N VAL A 78 -8.77 15.22 -6.63
CA VAL A 78 -8.92 15.49 -5.19
C VAL A 78 -10.39 15.30 -4.76
N THR A 79 -10.57 14.82 -3.53
CA THR A 79 -11.88 14.78 -2.86
C THR A 79 -11.80 15.65 -1.63
N TRP A 80 -12.76 16.56 -1.47
CA TRP A 80 -12.83 17.44 -0.30
C TRP A 80 -13.61 16.79 0.83
N GLY A 81 -13.10 16.93 2.05
CA GLY A 81 -13.72 16.38 3.25
C GLY A 81 -13.49 14.88 3.43
N SER A 82 -14.22 14.33 4.39
CA SER A 82 -14.18 12.92 4.76
C SER A 82 -15.35 12.21 4.05
N VAL A 83 -15.08 11.64 2.87
CA VAL A 83 -16.08 11.03 1.99
C VAL A 83 -15.92 9.51 2.05
N PRO A 84 -17.00 8.75 2.27
CA PRO A 84 -16.94 7.30 2.27
C PRO A 84 -16.55 6.76 0.89
N ALA A 85 -15.75 5.70 0.91
CA ALA A 85 -15.20 5.02 -0.24
C ALA A 85 -15.58 3.54 -0.22
N LEU A 86 -15.96 3.02 -1.38
CA LEU A 86 -16.21 1.59 -1.60
C LEU A 86 -15.22 1.08 -2.63
N PHE A 87 -14.60 -0.05 -2.35
CA PHE A 87 -13.63 -0.68 -3.25
C PHE A 87 -14.20 -1.99 -3.80
N PHE A 88 -14.02 -2.17 -5.10
CA PHE A 88 -14.47 -3.35 -5.82
C PHE A 88 -13.32 -3.95 -6.64
N LEU A 89 -13.35 -5.26 -6.84
CA LEU A 89 -12.56 -5.90 -7.87
C LEU A 89 -13.21 -5.66 -9.24
N PRO A 90 -12.40 -5.43 -10.29
CA PRO A 90 -12.89 -5.45 -11.65
C PRO A 90 -13.64 -6.77 -11.94
N PRO A 91 -14.75 -6.72 -12.69
CA PRO A 91 -15.51 -7.91 -13.02
C PRO A 91 -14.67 -8.83 -13.91
N THR A 92 -14.79 -10.14 -13.69
CA THR A 92 -14.10 -11.15 -14.52
C THR A 92 -14.74 -11.26 -15.90
N ASP A 93 -16.07 -11.16 -15.94
CA ASP A 93 -16.86 -11.11 -17.16
C ASP A 93 -17.57 -9.75 -17.29
N PRO A 94 -17.64 -9.15 -18.49
CA PRO A 94 -18.22 -7.81 -18.68
C PRO A 94 -19.72 -7.73 -18.35
N SER A 95 -20.43 -8.87 -18.30
CA SER A 95 -21.84 -8.96 -17.89
C SER A 95 -22.04 -9.08 -16.38
N SER A 96 -20.97 -9.30 -15.62
CA SER A 96 -21.03 -9.48 -14.16
C SER A 96 -20.89 -8.16 -13.42
N PRO A 97 -21.60 -7.96 -12.28
CA PRO A 97 -21.39 -6.78 -11.45
C PRO A 97 -20.01 -6.81 -10.79
N PRO A 98 -19.40 -5.63 -10.52
CA PRO A 98 -18.12 -5.56 -9.84
C PRO A 98 -18.23 -6.11 -8.41
N ASN A 99 -17.24 -6.90 -7.98
CA ASN A 99 -17.28 -7.59 -6.69
C ASN A 99 -16.82 -6.67 -5.56
N PHE A 100 -17.67 -6.40 -4.59
CA PHE A 100 -17.36 -5.55 -3.44
C PHE A 100 -16.35 -6.24 -2.49
N ILE A 101 -15.28 -5.54 -2.12
CA ILE A 101 -14.21 -6.12 -1.28
C ILE A 101 -13.91 -5.33 -0.01
N ALA A 102 -14.03 -4.01 -0.01
CA ALA A 102 -13.57 -3.19 1.11
C ALA A 102 -14.35 -1.88 1.23
N THR A 103 -14.43 -1.38 2.45
CA THR A 103 -14.90 -0.02 2.75
C THR A 103 -13.72 0.88 3.08
N GLY A 104 -13.95 2.18 3.11
CA GLY A 104 -12.93 3.14 3.49
C GLY A 104 -13.46 4.56 3.49
N THR A 105 -12.55 5.50 3.66
CA THR A 105 -12.85 6.93 3.72
C THR A 105 -11.71 7.71 3.10
N SER A 106 -12.02 8.82 2.42
CA SER A 106 -10.98 9.74 1.95
C SER A 106 -10.26 10.37 3.13
N LEU A 107 -8.94 10.40 3.05
CA LEU A 107 -8.06 11.13 3.95
C LEU A 107 -7.61 12.43 3.26
N PRO A 108 -7.07 13.40 4.00
CA PRO A 108 -6.49 14.59 3.41
C PRO A 108 -5.47 14.23 2.33
N ALA A 109 -5.62 14.83 1.15
CA ALA A 109 -4.65 14.69 0.08
C ALA A 109 -3.29 15.22 0.56
N SER A 110 -2.23 14.44 0.35
CA SER A 110 -0.89 14.78 0.82
C SER A 110 0.16 14.17 -0.07
N THR A 111 1.07 15.02 -0.54
CA THR A 111 2.26 14.65 -1.31
C THR A 111 3.46 14.35 -0.41
N SER A 112 3.37 14.62 0.90
CA SER A 112 4.48 14.42 1.85
C SER A 112 4.54 13.02 2.45
N ARG A 113 3.52 12.17 2.21
CA ARG A 113 3.50 10.79 2.69
C ARG A 113 4.47 9.94 1.87
N VAL A 114 5.56 9.51 2.48
CA VAL A 114 6.56 8.64 1.84
C VAL A 114 6.25 7.18 2.15
N ILE A 115 6.24 6.32 1.13
CA ILE A 115 6.00 4.88 1.28
C ILE A 115 7.30 4.11 1.03
N ALA A 116 7.86 3.51 2.09
CA ALA A 116 9.13 2.81 2.03
C ALA A 116 8.94 1.29 1.93
N LYS A 117 9.48 0.68 0.87
CA LYS A 117 9.49 -0.78 0.70
C LYS A 117 10.67 -1.40 1.44
N ARG A 118 10.36 -2.26 2.42
CA ARG A 118 11.38 -3.07 3.12
C ARG A 118 11.83 -4.25 2.25
N THR A 119 13.14 -4.37 2.10
CA THR A 119 13.84 -5.55 1.57
C THR A 119 14.71 -6.12 2.68
N ILE A 120 14.67 -7.42 2.89
CA ILE A 120 15.45 -8.11 3.92
C ILE A 120 16.44 -9.01 3.18
N LEU A 121 17.73 -8.82 3.46
CA LEU A 121 18.79 -9.73 3.02
C LEU A 121 18.96 -10.81 4.07
N THR A 122 18.93 -12.07 3.66
CA THR A 122 19.02 -13.23 4.55
C THR A 122 20.35 -13.93 4.34
N GLY A 123 21.00 -14.30 5.44
CA GLY A 123 22.21 -15.11 5.43
C GLY A 123 22.13 -16.23 6.45
N HIS A 124 22.90 -17.30 6.22
CA HIS A 124 23.00 -18.43 7.12
C HIS A 124 24.28 -18.34 7.95
N PRO A 125 24.23 -18.40 9.29
CA PRO A 125 25.41 -18.50 10.13
C PRO A 125 26.18 -19.79 9.81
N TYR A 126 27.46 -19.69 9.45
CA TYR A 126 28.27 -20.83 9.06
C TYR A 126 29.24 -21.28 10.16
N LYS A 127 30.00 -20.35 10.74
CA LYS A 127 30.94 -20.62 11.83
C LYS A 127 30.71 -19.64 12.98
N ILE A 128 30.65 -20.15 14.21
CA ILE A 128 30.39 -19.36 15.41
C ILE A 128 31.57 -19.53 16.37
N HIS A 129 32.21 -18.42 16.71
CA HIS A 129 33.24 -18.30 17.75
C HIS A 129 32.75 -17.38 18.88
N LYS A 130 33.51 -17.29 19.97
CA LYS A 130 33.14 -16.51 21.18
C LYS A 130 32.76 -15.05 20.90
N LYS A 131 33.39 -14.39 19.91
CA LYS A 131 33.17 -12.97 19.56
C LYS A 131 32.92 -12.72 18.07
N LEU A 132 32.92 -13.77 17.24
CA LEU A 132 32.86 -13.63 15.78
C LEU A 132 31.94 -14.70 15.20
N VAL A 133 31.05 -14.27 14.29
CA VAL A 133 30.19 -15.16 13.52
C VAL A 133 30.47 -14.93 12.04
N THR A 134 30.80 -16.00 11.33
CA THR A 134 30.93 -15.98 9.87
C THR A 134 29.57 -16.32 9.26
N VAL A 135 29.01 -15.43 8.45
CA VAL A 135 27.74 -15.62 7.73
C VAL A 135 28.00 -15.93 6.26
N ARG A 136 27.26 -16.89 5.68
CA ARG A 136 27.28 -17.25 4.25
C ARG A 136 25.92 -17.02 3.61
N TYR A 137 25.87 -16.99 2.28
CA TYR A 137 24.64 -16.85 1.47
C TYR A 137 23.88 -15.53 1.63
N MET A 138 24.49 -14.51 2.27
CA MET A 138 23.94 -13.15 2.30
C MET A 138 24.46 -12.30 1.13
N PHE A 139 25.73 -12.48 0.77
CA PHE A 139 26.44 -11.84 -0.34
C PHE A 139 27.34 -12.86 -1.02
N PHE A 140 27.71 -12.60 -2.27
CA PHE A 140 28.59 -13.47 -3.07
C PHE A 140 29.90 -12.80 -3.47
N ASN A 141 29.92 -11.46 -3.55
CA ASN A 141 31.11 -10.69 -3.91
C ASN A 141 31.66 -9.95 -2.68
N LYS A 142 32.98 -9.71 -2.66
CA LYS A 142 33.63 -8.97 -1.58
C LYS A 142 33.25 -7.49 -1.61
N GLU A 143 33.05 -6.93 -2.80
CA GLU A 143 32.65 -5.53 -2.98
C GLU A 143 31.30 -5.24 -2.32
N ASP A 144 30.33 -6.15 -2.47
CA ASP A 144 28.99 -6.01 -1.86
C ASP A 144 29.07 -5.99 -0.32
N VAL A 145 29.90 -6.87 0.26
CA VAL A 145 30.12 -6.91 1.71
C VAL A 145 30.72 -5.59 2.20
N GLN A 146 31.68 -5.03 1.46
CA GLN A 146 32.30 -3.77 1.81
C GLN A 146 31.34 -2.58 1.62
N TRP A 147 30.45 -2.63 0.63
CA TRP A 147 29.46 -1.60 0.37
C TRP A 147 28.40 -1.50 1.47
N PHE A 148 27.97 -2.64 2.02
CA PHE A 148 27.02 -2.71 3.14
C PHE A 148 27.68 -2.68 4.52
N LYS A 149 28.99 -2.43 4.59
CA LYS A 149 29.70 -2.24 5.86
C LYS A 149 29.34 -0.86 6.43
N ALA A 150 28.81 -0.85 7.66
CA ALA A 150 28.51 0.36 8.41
C ALA A 150 29.79 1.08 8.88
#